data_AF-M7NWM3-F1
#
_entry.id   AF-M7NWM3-F1
#
_cell.length_a   1.000
_cell.length_b   1.000
_cell.length_c   1.000
_cell.angle_alpha   90.00
_cell.angle_beta   90.00
_cell.angle_gamma   90.00
#
_symmetry.space_group_name_H-M   'P 1'
#
loop_
_entity.id
_entity.type
_entity.pdbx_description
1 polymer ?
#
loop_
_entity_poly.entity_id
_entity_poly.type
_entity_poly.pdbx_seq_one_letter_code
_entity_poly.pdbx_strand_id
1 'polypeptide(L)' 'MAEIKKKSDISEEKPKPCCVCLETRKARDDCMVSKEGDPLIICQELIEAHRQYVLIWIG' A
#
# COMPACT_ATOMS: atom_id res chain seq x y z
N MET A 1 -9.87 18.50 -13.70
CA MET A 1 -8.87 17.41 -13.60
C MET A 1 -8.58 17.23 -12.13
N ALA A 2 -8.82 16.04 -11.57
CA ALA A 2 -8.86 15.84 -10.12
C ALA A 2 -7.44 15.80 -9.53
N GLU A 3 -7.14 16.75 -8.64
CA GLU A 3 -6.03 16.67 -7.69
C GLU A 3 -6.34 15.66 -6.59
N ILE A 4 -5.41 14.75 -6.26
CA ILE A 4 -5.21 14.32 -4.86
C ILE A 4 -3.71 14.17 -4.56
N LYS A 5 -3.26 15.11 -3.75
CA LYS A 5 -1.97 15.28 -3.08
C LYS A 5 -2.00 14.56 -1.73
N LYS A 6 -0.97 13.76 -1.36
CA LYS A 6 -0.36 13.84 -0.01
C LYS A 6 0.93 13.02 0.18
N LYS A 7 1.95 13.74 0.61
CA LYS A 7 3.19 13.30 1.27
C LYS A 7 3.01 13.51 2.78
N SER A 8 3.33 12.54 3.62
CA SER A 8 3.53 12.67 5.09
C SER A 8 4.24 11.39 5.54
N ASP A 9 5.55 11.40 5.82
CA ASP A 9 6.25 11.95 7.00
C ASP A 9 5.77 11.39 8.35
N ILE A 10 6.74 10.81 9.05
CA ILE A 10 6.69 10.11 10.33
C ILE A 10 6.19 11.05 11.44
N SER A 11 5.17 10.63 12.20
CA SER A 11 4.82 11.26 13.47
C SER A 11 4.41 10.19 14.48
N GLU A 12 5.18 10.16 15.55
CA GLU A 12 5.12 9.30 16.73
C GLU A 12 3.92 9.66 17.62
N GLU A 13 2.72 9.20 17.27
CA GLU A 13 1.58 9.03 18.19
C GLU A 13 0.37 8.43 17.43
N LYS A 14 0.16 7.11 17.61
CA LYS A 14 -0.88 6.25 16.99
C LYS A 14 -1.40 6.70 15.60
N PRO A 15 -0.69 6.31 14.53
CA PRO A 15 -0.99 6.75 13.18
C PRO A 15 -2.31 6.17 12.69
N LYS A 16 -3.14 7.05 12.10
CA LYS A 16 -4.42 6.69 11.49
C LYS A 16 -4.19 5.55 10.46
N PRO A 17 -4.99 4.47 10.48
CA PRO A 17 -4.71 3.21 9.77
C PRO A 17 -4.76 3.31 8.23
N CYS A 18 -4.96 4.50 7.67
CA CYS A 18 -5.11 4.70 6.23
C CYS A 18 -3.95 5.46 5.55
N CYS A 19 -2.98 6.01 6.29
CA CYS A 19 -1.90 6.83 5.69
C CYS A 19 -0.50 6.20 5.69
N VAL A 20 -0.30 5.10 6.41
CA VAL A 20 1.04 4.53 6.60
C VAL A 20 1.45 3.68 5.40
N CYS A 21 0.51 2.94 4.84
CA CYS A 21 0.82 1.93 3.83
C CYS A 21 0.81 2.50 2.40
N LEU A 22 1.01 3.81 2.23
CA LEU A 22 0.84 4.49 0.93
C LEU A 22 1.78 3.92 -0.13
N GLU A 23 3.01 3.58 0.26
CA GLU A 23 4.05 3.07 -0.63
C GLU A 23 3.77 1.63 -1.07
N THR A 24 3.57 0.71 -0.12
CA THR A 24 3.25 -0.70 -0.42
C THR A 24 1.89 -0.88 -1.08
N ARG A 25 0.90 -0.06 -0.70
CA ARG A 25 -0.41 -0.02 -1.35
C ARG A 25 -0.29 0.47 -2.79
N LYS A 26 0.46 1.55 -3.04
CA LYS A 26 0.63 2.09 -4.39
C LYS A 26 1.34 1.09 -5.30
N ALA A 27 2.39 0.41 -4.82
CA ALA A 27 3.06 -0.63 -5.58
C ALA A 27 2.12 -1.80 -5.93
N ARG A 28 1.29 -2.26 -4.96
CA ARG A 28 0.28 -3.29 -5.21
C ARG A 28 -0.76 -2.84 -6.24
N ASP A 29 -1.31 -1.64 -6.07
CA ASP A 29 -2.34 -1.09 -6.96
C ASP A 29 -1.81 -0.90 -8.39
N ASP A 30 -0.60 -0.36 -8.52
CA ASP A 30 0.09 -0.18 -9.80
C ASP A 30 0.31 -1.52 -10.52
N CYS A 31 0.71 -2.57 -9.78
CA CYS A 31 0.83 -3.91 -10.31
C CYS A 31 -0.51 -4.49 -10.76
N MET A 32 -1.58 -4.34 -9.96
CA MET A 32 -2.92 -4.85 -10.30
C MET A 32 -3.50 -4.17 -11.55
N VAL A 33 -3.20 -2.89 -11.77
CA VAL A 33 -3.68 -2.12 -12.94
C VAL A 33 -2.83 -2.36 -14.18
N SER A 34 -1.52 -2.62 -14.02
CA SER A 34 -0.57 -2.71 -15.14
C SER A 34 -0.37 -4.12 -15.70
N LYS A 35 -0.75 -5.17 -14.97
CA LYS A 35 -0.49 -6.57 -15.36
C LYS A 35 -1.73 -7.20 -16.00
N GLU A 36 -1.56 -7.75 -17.19
CA GLU A 36 -2.58 -8.55 -17.89
C GLU A 36 -2.43 -10.03 -17.47
N GLY A 37 -3.49 -10.63 -16.92
CA GLY A 37 -3.48 -11.97 -16.33
C GLY A 37 -4.13 -11.99 -14.95
N ASP A 38 -3.89 -13.04 -14.16
CA ASP A 38 -4.44 -13.15 -12.81
C ASP A 38 -3.62 -12.29 -11.80
N PRO A 39 -4.16 -11.14 -11.36
CA PRO A 39 -3.39 -10.17 -10.58
C PRO A 39 -3.07 -10.67 -9.18
N LEU A 40 -3.81 -11.66 -8.66
CA LEU A 40 -3.55 -12.28 -7.35
C LEU A 40 -2.29 -13.12 -7.37
N ILE A 41 -1.97 -13.74 -8.51
CA ILE A 41 -0.74 -14.52 -8.69
C ILE A 41 0.44 -13.60 -9.04
N ILE A 42 0.25 -12.68 -9.98
CA ILE A 42 1.34 -11.82 -10.47
C ILE A 42 1.79 -10.80 -9.41
N CYS A 43 0.86 -10.28 -8.62
CA CYS A 43 1.15 -9.30 -7.57
C CYS A 43 1.16 -9.92 -6.17
N GLN A 44 1.26 -11.26 -6.07
CA GLN A 44 1.21 -11.97 -4.78
C GLN A 44 2.26 -11.46 -3.80
N GLU A 45 3.50 -11.30 -4.25
CA GLU A 45 4.61 -10.79 -3.43
C GLU A 45 4.33 -9.38 -2.89
N LEU A 46 3.73 -8.50 -3.71
CA LEU A 46 3.35 -7.14 -3.32
C LEU A 46 2.17 -7.13 -2.34
N ILE A 47 1.20 -8.03 -2.52
CA ILE A 47 0.07 -8.21 -1.62
C ILE A 47 0.54 -8.71 -0.25
N GLU A 48 1.45 -9.69 -0.24
CA GLU A 48 2.01 -10.26 0.98
C GLU A 48 2.89 -9.25 1.72
N ALA A 49 3.76 -8.53 1.02
CA ALA A 49 4.57 -7.46 1.59
C ALA A 49 3.70 -6.34 2.19
N HIS A 50 2.62 -5.94 1.49
CA HIS A 50 1.67 -4.97 2.01
C HIS A 50 0.93 -5.49 3.26
N ARG A 51 0.49 -6.76 3.25
CA ARG A 51 -0.15 -7.40 4.41
C ARG A 51 0.77 -7.46 5.62
N GLN A 52 2.02 -7.88 5.43
CA GLN A 52 3.01 -7.95 6.51
C GLN A 52 3.28 -6.55 7.09
N TYR A 53 3.48 -5.56 6.24
CA TYR A 53 3.69 -4.18 6.66
C TYR A 53 2.53 -3.64 7.51
N VAL A 54 1.29 -3.87 7.06
CA VAL A 54 0.07 -3.52 7.79
C VAL A 54 0.00 -4.25 9.14
N LEU A 55 0.33 -5.55 9.17
CA LEU A 55 0.29 -6.37 10.39
C LEU A 55 1.32 -5.92 11.43
N ILE A 56 2.52 -5.53 11.02
CA ILE A 56 3.59 -5.05 11.92
C ILE A 56 3.19 -3.73 12.59
N TRP A 57 2.39 -2.90 11.91
CA TRP A 57 1.97 -1.58 12.42
C TRP A 57 0.69 -1.58 13.26
N ILE A 58 -0.09 -2.67 13.23
CA ILE A 58 -1.32 -2.80 14.03
C ILE A 58 -1.03 -3.28 15.47
N GLY A 59 0.23 -3.66 15.77
CA GLY A 59 0.71 -4.05 17.10
C GLY A 59 0.88 -2.89 18.07
#